data_AF-A0A935TFY0-F1
#
_entry.id   AF-A0A935TFY0-F1
#
_cell.length_a   1.000
_cell.length_b   1.000
_cell.length_c   1.000
_cell.angle_alpha   90.00
_cell.angle_beta   90.00
_cell.angle_gamma   90.00
#
_symmetry.space_group_name_H-M   'P 1'
#
loop_
_entity.id
_entity.type
_entity.pdbx_description
1 polymer ?
#
loop_
_entity_poly.entity_id
_entity_poly.type
_entity_poly.pdbx_seq_one_letter_code
_entity_poly.pdbx_strand_id
1 'polypeptide(L)'
;MKTRLAVLSILLLSACAGLGGLAQKPEVSVAALNLVQMGLFEQRFALKLRIQNPNDVELRINGLSFEIELNGKSFITGLSDRG
;
A
#
# COMPACT_ATOMS: atom_id res chain seq x y z
N MET A 1 -37.09 27.48 -8.93
CA MET A 1 -37.02 26.01 -8.75
C MET A 1 -35.83 25.38 -9.49
N LYS A 2 -35.66 25.64 -10.80
CA LYS A 2 -34.59 25.04 -11.63
C LYS A 2 -33.16 25.26 -11.09
N THR A 3 -32.86 26.46 -10.58
CA THR A 3 -31.53 26.81 -10.03
C THR A 3 -31.19 26.06 -8.74
N ARG A 4 -32.19 25.76 -7.90
CA ARG A 4 -31.97 24.99 -6.66
C ARG A 4 -31.70 23.51 -6.97
N LEU A 5 -32.34 22.99 -8.01
CA LEU A 5 -32.08 21.63 -8.49
C LEU A 5 -30.65 21.49 -9.04
N ALA A 6 -30.18 22.48 -9.78
CA ALA A 6 -28.81 22.51 -10.30
C ALA A 6 -27.74 22.55 -9.18
N VAL A 7 -27.96 23.37 -8.14
CA VAL A 7 -27.05 23.46 -6.98
C VAL A 7 -27.02 22.15 -6.19
N LEU A 8 -28.17 21.50 -6.00
CA LEU A 8 -28.25 20.23 -5.29
C LEU A 8 -27.52 19.11 -6.05
N SER A 9 -27.64 19.06 -7.38
CA SER A 9 -26.91 18.10 -8.21
C SER A 9 -25.39 18.28 -8.09
N ILE A 10 -24.90 19.52 -8.10
CA ILE A 10 -23.46 19.80 -7.97
C ILE A 10 -22.94 19.36 -6.58
N LEU A 11 -23.72 19.55 -5.52
CA LEU A 11 -23.37 19.10 -4.16
C LEU A 11 -23.32 17.57 -4.02
N LEU A 12 -24.21 16.85 -4.71
CA LEU A 12 -24.23 15.39 -4.67
C LEU A 12 -23.05 14.77 -5.43
N LEU A 13 -22.55 15.44 -6.48
CA LEU A 13 -21.39 14.98 -7.24
C LEU A 13 -20.07 15.14 -6.48
N SER A 14 -19.94 16.14 -5.60
CA SER A 14 -18.72 16.34 -4.79
C SER A 14 -18.60 15.36 -3.61
N ALA A 15 -19.70 14.73 -3.19
CA ALA A 15 -19.69 13.76 -2.08
C ALA A 15 -18.88 12.49 -2.40
N CYS A 16 -18.89 12.01 -3.64
CA CYS A 16 -18.14 10.80 -4.02
C CYS A 16 -16.62 10.95 -3.96
N ALA A 17 -16.09 12.18 -4.11
CA ALA A 17 -14.65 12.43 -4.09
C ALA A 17 -14.07 12.45 -2.66
N GLY A 18 -14.90 12.65 -1.64
CA GLY A 18 -14.48 12.73 -0.23
C GLY A 18 -14.50 11.39 0.53
N LEU A 19 -15.13 10.35 -0.03
CA LEU A 19 -15.34 9.08 0.67
C LEU A 19 -14.25 8.01 0.43
N GLY A 20 -13.31 8.24 -0.48
CA GLY A 20 -12.41 7.17 -0.94
C GLY A 20 -10.94 7.56 -0.90
N GLY A 21 -10.22 7.09 0.13
CA GLY A 21 -8.76 7.17 0.19
C GLY A 21 -8.22 7.19 1.61
N LEU A 22 -6.94 6.83 1.75
CA LEU A 22 -6.20 7.09 2.97
C LEU A 22 -5.84 8.58 2.99
N ALA A 23 -6.23 9.30 4.04
CA ALA A 23 -5.91 10.72 4.18
C ALA A 23 -4.39 10.93 4.28
N GLN A 24 -3.69 10.00 4.92
CA GLN A 24 -2.25 9.99 5.08
C GLN A 24 -1.66 8.69 4.53
N LYS A 25 -0.50 8.77 3.89
CA LYS A 25 0.20 7.59 3.39
C LYS A 25 0.72 6.77 4.58
N PRO A 26 0.51 5.44 4.60
CA PRO A 26 1.16 4.57 5.58
C PRO A 26 2.68 4.62 5.42
N GLU A 27 3.40 4.56 6.53
CA GLU A 27 4.86 4.46 6.52
C GLU A 27 5.26 2.99 6.48
N VAL A 28 6.14 2.62 5.55
CA VAL A 28 6.61 1.24 5.39
C VAL A 28 8.12 1.20 5.57
N SER A 29 8.60 0.26 6.37
CA SER A 29 10.02 0.04 6.63
C SER A 29 10.35 -1.45 6.68
N VAL A 30 11.61 -1.81 6.40
CA VAL A 30 12.08 -3.18 6.55
C VAL A 30 12.44 -3.43 8.01
N ALA A 31 11.73 -4.35 8.65
CA ALA A 31 11.99 -4.72 10.05
C ALA A 31 13.02 -5.86 10.15
N ALA A 32 13.03 -6.78 9.20
CA ALA A 32 14.02 -7.86 9.12
C ALA A 32 14.07 -8.46 7.71
N LEU A 33 15.23 -8.99 7.35
CA LEU A 33 15.45 -9.83 6.18
C LEU A 33 16.24 -11.05 6.62
N ASN A 34 15.63 -12.24 6.56
CA ASN A 34 16.25 -13.48 7.01
C ASN A 34 16.40 -14.45 5.86
N LEU A 35 17.59 -15.05 5.73
CA LEU A 35 17.81 -16.15 4.82
C LEU A 35 17.13 -17.41 5.39
N VAL A 36 16.13 -17.94 4.69
CA VAL A 36 15.40 -19.15 5.13
C VAL A 36 15.86 -20.41 4.41
N GLN A 37 16.36 -20.27 3.18
CA GLN A 37 16.93 -21.38 2.43
C GLN A 37 18.02 -20.87 1.50
N MET A 38 19.16 -21.55 1.50
CA MET A 38 20.25 -21.31 0.55
C MET A 38 20.49 -22.61 -0.22
N GLY A 39 20.26 -22.57 -1.52
CA GLY A 39 20.59 -23.63 -2.46
C GLY A 39 21.62 -23.15 -3.48
N LEU A 40 22.07 -24.08 -4.33
CA LEU A 40 23.01 -23.77 -5.41
C LEU A 40 22.37 -22.86 -6.48
N PHE A 41 21.06 -22.99 -6.70
CA PHE A 41 20.33 -22.31 -7.77
C PHE A 41 19.30 -21.29 -7.28
N GLU A 42 18.90 -21.36 -6.01
CA GLU A 42 17.88 -20.47 -5.45
C GLU A 42 18.23 -20.11 -4.01
N GLN A 43 17.99 -18.84 -3.68
CA GLN A 43 18.07 -18.33 -2.33
C GLN A 43 16.71 -17.75 -1.94
N ARG A 44 16.17 -18.22 -0.81
CA ARG A 44 14.87 -17.77 -0.31
C ARG A 44 15.06 -16.93 0.93
N PHE A 45 14.40 -15.78 0.95
CA PHE A 45 14.42 -14.86 2.06
C PHE A 45 13.02 -14.68 2.64
N ALA A 46 12.93 -14.62 3.97
CA ALA A 46 11.77 -14.10 4.67
C ALA A 46 11.97 -12.59 4.91
N LEU A 47 11.17 -11.79 4.24
CA LEU A 47 11.09 -10.34 4.44
C LEU A 47 10.01 -10.03 5.47
N LYS A 48 10.37 -9.22 6.48
CA LYS A 48 9.40 -8.67 7.43
C LYS A 48 9.33 -7.16 7.23
N LEU A 49 8.15 -6.69 6.86
CA LEU A 49 7.84 -5.26 6.75
C LEU A 49 7.16 -4.78 8.04
N ARG A 50 7.48 -3.55 8.45
CA ARG A 50 6.72 -2.82 9.46
C ARG A 50 5.96 -1.70 8.77
N ILE A 51 4.64 -1.76 8.89
CA ILE A 51 3.71 -0.80 8.33
C ILE A 51 3.10 -0.02 9.49
N GLN A 52 3.23 1.30 9.47
CA GLN A 52 2.52 2.19 10.39
C GLN A 52 1.39 2.87 9.62
N ASN A 53 0.16 2.60 10.04
CA ASN A 53 -1.02 3.23 9.46
C ASN A 53 -1.46 4.39 10.37
N PRO A 54 -1.16 5.66 10.01
CA PRO A 54 -1.55 6.82 10.81
C PRO A 54 -3.05 7.16 10.69
N ASN A 55 -3.77 6.49 9.78
CA ASN A 55 -5.20 6.73 9.57
C ASN A 55 -6.04 5.98 10.61
N ASP A 56 -7.22 6.51 10.89
CA ASP A 56 -8.25 5.93 11.77
C ASP A 56 -9.11 4.86 11.07
N VAL A 57 -8.77 4.51 9.83
CA VAL A 57 -9.40 3.46 9.03
C VAL A 57 -8.48 2.26 8.88
N GLU A 58 -9.07 1.07 8.79
CA GLU A 58 -8.34 -0.19 8.58
C GLU A 58 -7.65 -0.21 7.21
N LEU A 59 -6.38 -0.60 7.18
CA LEU A 59 -5.62 -0.79 5.94
C LEU A 59 -5.82 -2.22 5.44
N ARG A 60 -6.68 -2.40 4.44
CA ARG A 60 -6.90 -3.71 3.81
C ARG A 60 -5.87 -3.97 2.71
N ILE A 61 -4.96 -4.91 2.95
CA ILE A 61 -3.93 -5.32 2.00
C ILE A 61 -4.43 -6.52 1.19
N ASN A 62 -4.63 -6.34 -0.12
CA ASN A 62 -5.02 -7.44 -1.01
C ASN A 62 -3.81 -8.14 -1.65
N GLY A 63 -2.65 -7.48 -1.61
CA GLY A 63 -1.40 -7.94 -2.19
C GLY A 63 -0.34 -6.85 -2.09
N LEU A 64 0.90 -7.23 -2.33
CA LEU A 64 2.08 -6.38 -2.17
C LEU A 64 3.02 -6.63 -3.34
N SER A 65 3.33 -5.58 -4.11
CA SER A 65 4.47 -5.56 -5.02
C SER A 65 5.55 -4.70 -4.41
N PHE A 66 6.79 -5.18 -4.37
CA PHE A 66 7.89 -4.46 -3.73
C PHE A 66 9.22 -4.67 -4.45
N GLU A 67 10.08 -3.69 -4.26
CA GLU A 67 11.47 -3.69 -4.69
C GLU A 67 12.33 -3.27 -3.50
N ILE A 68 13.42 -4.00 -3.26
CA ILE A 68 14.42 -3.68 -2.26
C ILE A 68 15.69 -3.30 -3.00
N GLU A 69 16.20 -2.12 -2.69
CA GLU A 69 17.49 -1.66 -3.16
C GLU A 69 18.57 -1.87 -2.10
N LEU A 70 19.76 -2.27 -2.56
CA LEU A 70 20.96 -2.34 -1.76
C LEU A 70 22.00 -1.43 -2.42
N ASN A 71 22.48 -0.42 -1.68
CA ASN A 71 23.42 0.59 -2.20
C ASN A 71 22.93 1.30 -3.48
N GLY A 72 21.63 1.63 -3.53
CA GLY A 72 21.01 2.32 -4.66
C GLY A 72 20.88 1.46 -5.93
N LYS A 73 20.97 0.13 -5.79
CA LYS A 73 20.75 -0.82 -6.89
C LYS A 73 19.66 -1.80 -6.50
N SER A 74 18.79 -2.10 -7.46
CA SER A 74 17.79 -3.16 -7.33
C SER A 74 18.46 -4.47 -6.90
N PHE A 75 17.97 -5.06 -5.81
CA PHE A 75 18.49 -6.29 -5.24
C PHE A 75 17.44 -7.40 -5.23
N ILE A 76 16.22 -7.10 -4.78
CA ILE A 76 15.11 -8.07 -4.72
C ILE A 76 13.84 -7.40 -5.25
N THR A 77 13.14 -8.07 -6.14
CA THR A 77 11.75 -7.77 -6.50
C THR A 77 10.85 -8.91 -6.03
N GLY A 78 9.62 -8.58 -5.65
CA GLY A 78 8.69 -9.59 -5.15
C GLY A 78 7.24 -9.18 -5.33
N LEU A 79 6.39 -10.20 -5.49
CA LEU A 79 4.94 -10.08 -5.48
C LEU A 79 4.39 -11.02 -4.41
N SER A 80 3.51 -10.50 -3.57
CA SER A 80 2.69 -11.29 -2.65
C SER A 80 1.22 -11.05 -2.97
N ASP A 81 0.47 -12.14 -3.11
CA ASP A 81 -0.98 -12.15 -3.33
C ASP A 81 -1.76 -12.33 -2.02
N ARG A 82 -1.09 -12.18 -0.87
CA ARG A 82 -1.67 -12.34 0.47
C ARG A 82 -1.31 -11.15 1.35
N GLY A 83 -2.33 -10.53 1.93
CA GLY A 83 -2.20 -9.56 3.02
C GLY A 83 -2.21 -10.23 4.38
#